data_AF-A0ABD3ZQ09-F1
#
_entry.id   AF-A0ABD3ZQ09-F1
#
_cell.length_a   1.000
_cell.length_b   1.000
_cell.length_c   1.000
_cell.angle_alpha   90.00
_cell.angle_beta   90.00
_cell.angle_gamma   90.00
#
_symmetry.space_group_name_H-M   'P 1'
#
loop_
_entity.id
_entity.type
_entity.pdbx_description
1 polymer ?
#
loop_
_entity_poly.entity_id
_entity_poly.type
_entity_poly.pdbx_seq_one_letter_code
_entity_poly.pdbx_strand_id
1 'polypeptide(L)'
;MAYDIISDIHGCYDEMTALIQKLGYTIKNGVPVHEEGRVLVFAGDLTDRGPKSIEVIRFVAGAYEKGAVRYVPGNHCNKLYRYLKGNPVKDAWSRNNSSRA
;
A
#
# COMPACT_ATOMS: atom_id res chain seq x y z
N MET A 1 -3.51 21.33 -9.79
CA MET A 1 -3.72 20.10 -9.00
C MET A 1 -2.46 19.26 -9.11
N ALA A 2 -1.77 19.02 -8.00
CA ALA A 2 -0.48 18.33 -7.96
C ALA A 2 -0.60 17.00 -7.21
N TYR A 3 0.30 16.06 -7.53
CA TYR A 3 0.30 14.71 -6.98
C TYR A 3 1.65 14.36 -6.38
N ASP A 4 1.62 13.68 -5.23
CA ASP A 4 2.78 13.08 -4.60
C ASP A 4 2.65 11.56 -4.65
N ILE A 5 3.58 10.90 -5.31
CA ILE A 5 3.52 9.46 -5.58
C ILE A 5 4.53 8.74 -4.67
N ILE A 6 4.05 7.76 -3.91
CA ILE A 6 4.85 6.93 -2.99
C ILE A 6 4.63 5.45 -3.35
N SER A 7 5.72 4.69 -3.43
CA SER A 7 5.74 3.26 -3.74
C SER A 7 6.58 2.50 -2.70
N ASP A 8 6.49 1.17 -2.72
CA ASP A 8 7.40 0.25 -1.99
C ASP A 8 7.52 0.55 -0.49
N ILE A 9 6.38 0.71 0.17
CA ILE A 9 6.32 0.99 1.61
C ILE A 9 6.77 -0.23 2.41
N HIS A 10 6.43 -1.44 1.96
CA HIS A 10 6.84 -2.69 2.59
C HIS A 10 6.66 -2.71 4.12
N GLY A 11 5.52 -2.23 4.63
CA GLY A 11 5.24 -2.19 6.06
C GLY A 11 6.04 -1.19 6.90
N CYS A 12 6.78 -0.27 6.28
CA CYS A 12 7.51 0.82 6.93
C CYS A 12 6.56 2.00 7.26
N TYR A 13 5.67 1.78 8.21
CA TYR A 13 4.63 2.75 8.59
C TYR A 13 5.20 4.07 9.14
N ASP A 14 6.24 4.00 9.98
CA ASP A 14 6.79 5.18 10.63
C ASP A 14 7.50 6.07 9.59
N GLU A 15 8.25 5.46 8.69
CA GLU A 15 8.92 6.14 7.57
C GLU A 15 7.91 6.73 6.59
N MET A 16 6.84 6.00 6.27
CA MET A 16 5.75 6.49 5.43
C MET A 16 5.11 7.75 6.04
N THR A 17 4.76 7.71 7.33
CA THR A 17 4.13 8.86 7.99
C THR A 17 5.08 10.06 8.13
N ALA A 18 6.35 9.81 8.43
CA ALA A 18 7.38 10.85 8.46
C ALA A 18 7.58 11.51 7.08
N LEU A 19 7.57 10.73 5.99
CA LEU A 19 7.65 11.25 4.63
C LEU A 19 6.43 12.10 4.27
N ILE A 20 5.22 11.61 4.59
CA ILE A 20 3.96 12.34 4.39
C ILE A 20 4.00 13.72 5.09
N GLN A 21 4.47 13.76 6.34
CA GLN A 21 4.64 15.01 7.09
C GLN A 21 5.68 15.93 6.46
N LYS A 22 6.83 15.37 6.02
CA LYS A 22 7.88 16.13 5.33
C LYS A 22 7.40 16.75 4.01
N LEU A 23 6.46 16.10 3.33
CA LEU A 23 5.81 16.60 2.13
C LEU A 23 4.76 17.69 2.41
N GLY A 24 4.54 18.09 3.66
CA GLY A 24 3.61 19.16 4.04
C GLY A 24 2.18 18.69 4.35
N TYR A 25 1.95 17.37 4.43
CA TYR A 25 0.64 16.85 4.79
C TYR A 25 0.45 16.80 6.31
N THR A 26 -0.73 17.19 6.76
CA THR A 26 -1.20 16.92 8.12
C THR A 26 -2.05 15.66 8.13
N ILE A 27 -1.87 14.79 9.12
CA ILE A 27 -2.69 13.58 9.27
C ILE A 27 -3.76 13.85 10.33
N LYS A 28 -5.03 13.98 9.90
CA LYS A 28 -6.18 14.20 10.79
C LYS A 28 -7.09 12.97 10.76
N ASN A 29 -7.30 12.32 11.91
CA ASN A 29 -8.15 11.12 12.01
C ASN A 29 -7.81 10.02 10.98
N GLY A 30 -6.50 9.79 10.77
CA GLY A 30 -5.99 8.81 9.79
C GLY A 30 -6.11 9.25 8.33
N VAL A 31 -6.32 10.54 8.06
CA VAL A 31 -6.47 11.10 6.72
C VAL A 31 -5.38 12.13 6.45
N PRO A 32 -4.54 11.97 5.42
CA PRO A 32 -3.58 12.98 5.04
C PRO A 32 -4.27 14.13 4.28
N VAL A 33 -3.98 15.37 4.68
CA VAL A 33 -4.54 16.61 4.11
C VAL A 33 -3.41 17.60 3.88
N HIS A 34 -3.32 18.13 2.66
CA HIS A 34 -2.37 19.18 2.28
C HIS A 34 -3.10 20.50 2.06
N GLU A 35 -2.59 21.60 2.60
CA GLU A 35 -3.24 22.93 2.53
C GLU A 35 -3.37 23.43 1.09
N GLU A 36 -2.37 23.16 0.25
CA GLU A 36 -2.39 23.48 -1.19
C GLU A 36 -3.26 22.52 -2.04
N GLY A 37 -3.97 21.57 -1.44
CA GLY A 37 -4.84 20.63 -2.18
C GLY A 37 -4.10 19.59 -3.03
N ARG A 38 -2.88 19.21 -2.64
CA ARG A 38 -2.10 18.12 -3.26
C ARG A 38 -2.70 16.76 -2.91
N VAL A 39 -2.66 15.81 -3.84
CA VAL A 39 -3.22 14.46 -3.65
C VAL A 39 -2.12 13.41 -3.53
N LEU A 40 -2.15 12.64 -2.45
CA LEU A 40 -1.25 11.50 -2.26
C LEU A 40 -1.70 10.30 -3.10
N VAL A 41 -0.74 9.67 -3.76
CA VAL A 41 -0.93 8.49 -4.60
C VAL A 41 -0.01 7.38 -4.13
N PHE A 42 -0.57 6.22 -3.82
CA PHE A 42 0.18 5.02 -3.46
C PHE A 42 0.26 4.05 -4.65
N ALA A 43 1.47 3.67 -5.03
CA ALA A 43 1.76 2.85 -6.22
C ALA A 43 2.23 1.43 -5.85
N GLY A 44 1.39 0.66 -5.16
CA GLY A 44 1.67 -0.75 -4.83
C GLY A 44 2.62 -0.96 -3.65
N ASP A 45 2.97 -2.23 -3.41
CA ASP A 45 3.93 -2.73 -2.41
C ASP A 45 3.81 -2.09 -1.02
N LEU A 46 2.57 -2.02 -0.54
CA LEU A 46 2.24 -1.52 0.79
C LEU A 46 2.75 -2.45 1.90
N THR A 47 2.81 -3.75 1.61
CA THR A 47 3.04 -4.83 2.57
C THR A 47 4.29 -5.63 2.22
N ASP A 48 4.60 -6.62 3.05
CA ASP A 48 5.76 -7.53 2.97
C ASP A 48 6.99 -6.95 3.68
N ARG A 49 7.74 -7.83 4.36
CA ARG A 49 9.04 -7.59 5.05
C ARG A 49 9.03 -6.67 6.28
N GLY A 50 8.32 -5.55 6.26
CA GLY A 50 8.34 -4.58 7.36
C GLY A 50 7.43 -4.93 8.54
N PRO A 51 7.73 -4.38 9.73
CA PRO A 51 7.10 -4.77 10.99
C PRO A 51 5.65 -4.29 11.15
N LYS A 52 5.23 -3.26 10.41
CA LYS A 52 3.94 -2.56 10.59
C LYS A 52 3.04 -2.61 9.34
N SER A 53 3.01 -3.77 8.68
CA SER A 53 2.23 -3.97 7.45
C SER A 53 0.72 -3.74 7.66
N ILE A 54 0.18 -4.10 8.83
CA ILE A 54 -1.25 -3.94 9.12
C ILE A 54 -1.62 -2.45 9.25
N GLU A 55 -0.76 -1.67 9.90
CA GLU A 55 -0.93 -0.23 10.09
C GLU A 55 -0.90 0.51 8.76
N VAL A 56 0.01 0.14 7.85
CA VAL A 56 0.04 0.68 6.48
C VAL A 56 -1.26 0.39 5.76
N ILE A 57 -1.74 -0.87 5.76
CA ILE A 57 -3.02 -1.22 5.12
C ILE A 57 -4.16 -0.40 5.71
N ARG A 58 -4.28 -0.32 7.05
CA ARG A 58 -5.35 0.41 7.73
C ARG A 58 -5.36 1.89 7.37
N PHE A 59 -4.19 2.50 7.31
CA PHE A 59 -4.04 3.90 6.93
C PHE A 59 -4.45 4.14 5.47
N VAL A 60 -3.86 3.39 4.54
CA VAL A 60 -4.11 3.58 3.10
C VAL A 60 -5.57 3.27 2.75
N ALA A 61 -6.12 2.16 3.28
CA ALA A 61 -7.51 1.80 3.06
C ALA A 61 -8.48 2.83 3.65
N GLY A 62 -8.28 3.25 4.90
CA GLY A 62 -9.15 4.24 5.54
C GLY A 62 -9.09 5.61 4.88
N ALA A 63 -7.92 6.03 4.39
CA ALA A 63 -7.79 7.26 3.62
C ALA A 63 -8.39 7.16 2.21
N TYR A 64 -8.32 5.98 1.58
CA TYR A 64 -8.88 5.70 0.27
C TYR A 64 -10.41 5.71 0.30
N GLU A 65 -11.03 5.06 1.31
CA GLU A 65 -12.49 5.06 1.51
C GLU A 65 -13.06 6.48 1.68
N LYS A 66 -12.27 7.38 2.27
CA LYS A 66 -12.63 8.79 2.46
C LYS A 66 -12.29 9.68 1.25
N GLY A 67 -11.77 9.10 0.17
CA GLY A 67 -11.42 9.81 -1.07
C GLY A 67 -10.19 10.71 -1.00
N ALA A 68 -9.44 10.69 0.10
CA ALA A 68 -8.31 11.58 0.35
C ALA A 68 -7.01 11.17 -0.36
N VAL A 69 -6.90 9.90 -0.73
CA VAL A 69 -5.73 9.36 -1.46
C VAL A 69 -6.19 8.64 -2.73
N ARG A 70 -5.22 8.35 -3.61
CA ARG A 70 -5.40 7.43 -4.73
C ARG A 70 -4.50 6.21 -4.51
N TYR A 71 -4.97 5.05 -4.92
CA TYR A 71 -4.22 3.81 -4.78
C TYR A 71 -4.29 3.04 -6.09
N VAL A 72 -3.12 2.63 -6.59
CA VAL A 72 -3.00 1.69 -7.71
C VAL A 72 -2.60 0.33 -7.13
N PRO A 73 -3.45 -0.70 -7.25
CA PRO A 73 -3.14 -2.01 -6.70
C PRO A 73 -1.96 -2.65 -7.43
N GLY A 74 -0.93 -3.03 -6.66
CA GLY A 74 0.21 -3.79 -7.18
C GLY A 74 -0.15 -5.24 -7.51
N ASN A 75 0.72 -5.92 -8.27
CA ASN A 75 0.55 -7.32 -8.65
C ASN A 75 0.43 -8.26 -7.44
N HIS A 76 1.13 -7.96 -6.35
CA HIS A 76 1.06 -8.70 -5.09
C HIS A 76 -0.33 -8.60 -4.43
N CYS A 77 -0.92 -7.40 -4.42
CA CYS A 77 -2.25 -7.17 -3.85
C CYS A 77 -3.35 -7.88 -4.65
N ASN A 78 -3.27 -7.87 -5.98
CA ASN A 78 -4.22 -8.61 -6.82
C ASN A 78 -4.11 -10.13 -6.61
N LYS A 79 -2.89 -10.65 -6.43
CA LYS A 79 -2.66 -12.06 -6.12
C LYS A 79 -3.25 -12.45 -4.76
N LEU A 80 -2.99 -11.66 -3.71
CA LEU A 80 -3.57 -11.89 -2.38
C LEU A 80 -5.10 -11.83 -2.40
N TYR A 81 -5.67 -10.84 -3.09
CA TYR A 81 -7.12 -10.71 -3.27
C TYR A 81 -7.74 -11.94 -3.94
N ARG A 82 -7.11 -12.45 -5.01
CA ARG A 82 -7.56 -13.66 -5.70
C ARG A 82 -7.45 -14.90 -4.80
N TYR A 83 -6.38 -15.02 -4.04
CA TYR A 83 -6.22 -16.09 -3.04
C TYR A 83 -7.35 -16.10 -2.01
N LEU A 84 -7.63 -14.94 -1.40
CA LEU A 84 -8.68 -14.80 -0.38
C LEU A 84 -10.10 -15.04 -0.93
N LYS A 85 -10.30 -14.85 -2.23
CA LYS A 85 -11.53 -15.22 -2.93
C LYS A 85 -11.65 -16.72 -3.27
N GLY A 86 -10.65 -17.53 -2.93
CA GLY A 86 -10.61 -18.96 -3.25
C GLY A 86 -10.18 -19.26 -4.69
N ASN A 87 -9.66 -18.28 -5.43
CA ASN A 87 -9.14 -18.54 -6.78
C ASN A 87 -7.75 -19.17 -6.69
N PRO A 88 -7.43 -20.13 -7.59
CA PRO A 88 -6.09 -20.68 -7.68
C PRO A 88 -5.11 -19.56 -8.09
N VAL A 89 -4.10 -19.34 -7.26
CA VAL A 89 -2.98 -18.44 -7.54
C VAL A 89 -1.68 -19.21 -7.49
N LYS A 90 -0.82 -18.97 -8.48
CA LYS A 90 0.52 -19.56 -8.54
C LYS A 90 1.39 -18.98 -7.42
N ASP A 91 1.58 -19.75 -6.37
CA ASP A 91 2.61 -19.61 -5.35
C ASP A 91 4.01 -19.76 -5.98
N ALA A 92 4.96 -18.91 -5.59
CA ALA A 92 6.33 -19.02 -6.13
C ALA A 92 7.02 -20.32 -5.70
N TRP A 93 6.54 -20.93 -4.61
CA TRP A 93 7.03 -22.21 -4.09
C TRP A 93 6.74 -23.38 -5.03
N SER A 94 5.60 -23.38 -5.74
CA SER A 94 5.23 -24.46 -6.66
C SER A 94 6.06 -24.51 -7.95
N ARG A 95 6.88 -23.48 -8.24
CA ARG A 95 7.83 -23.51 -9.37
C ARG A 95 9.07 -24.38 -9.16
N ASN A 96 9.46 -24.65 -7.91
CA ASN A 96 10.73 -25.34 -7.63
C ASN A 96 10.60 -26.85 -7.41
N ASN A 97 9.38 -27.41 -7.44
CA ASN A 97 9.16 -28.86 -7.26
C ASN A 97 8.65 -29.59 -8.50
N SER A 98 8.48 -28.92 -9.64
CA SER A 98 8.05 -29.57 -10.89
C SER A 98 9.20 -30.06 -11.77
N SER A 99 10.44 -30.14 -11.25
CA SER A 99 11.61 -30.68 -11.96
C SER A 99 12.29 -31.86 -11.23
N ARG A 100 11.61 -32.49 -10.28
CA ARG A 100 12.13 -33.64 -9.51
C ARG A 100 11.17 -34.83 -9.42
N ALA A 101 10.45 -35.11 -10.50
CA ALA A 101 9.75 -36.39 -10.69
C ALA A 101 10.13 -36.97 -12.05
#